data_AF-A0A7Y6ADK3-F1
#
_entry.id   AF-A0A7Y6ADK3-F1
#
_cell.length_a   1.000
_cell.length_b   1.000
_cell.length_c   1.000
_cell.angle_alpha   90.00
_cell.angle_beta   90.00
_cell.angle_gamma   90.00
#
_symmetry.space_group_name_H-M   'P 1'
#
loop_
_entity.id
_entity.type
_entity.pdbx_description
1 polymer ?
#
loop_
_entity_poly.entity_id
_entity_poly.type
_entity_poly.pdbx_seq_one_letter_code
_entity_poly.pdbx_strand_id
1 'polypeptide(L)'
;LPAVLAGSVPTASGFGKLRAVDKAVVREALRTVIDAAEVPAAVHSCAPGVPVGLLREAGARAVSLDFALLRDRDEEAIGEAVEAGTGFLFGVVPSLPPPLPSNRVANRATTRGNTGAGARPLSDPAGTVGGVKALWRRLGFRPEQLAEAVVVTPTCGLAGADPAWVRRVLKHSVEAAQVLSEAPEG
;
A
#
# COMPACT_ATOMS: atom_id res chain seq x y z
N LEU A 1 -10.59 4.11 -5.04
CA LEU A 1 -10.94 5.10 -3.98
C LEU A 1 -10.27 6.46 -4.19
N PRO A 2 -8.93 6.63 -4.20
CA PRO A 2 -8.31 7.96 -4.35
C PRO A 2 -8.78 8.74 -5.59
N ALA A 3 -8.90 8.07 -6.74
CA ALA A 3 -9.40 8.68 -7.98
C ALA A 3 -10.85 9.18 -7.88
N VAL A 4 -11.70 8.54 -7.06
CA VAL A 4 -13.10 8.95 -6.83
C VAL A 4 -13.12 10.25 -6.04
N LEU A 5 -12.34 10.32 -4.96
CA LEU A 5 -12.22 11.53 -4.13
C LEU A 5 -11.57 12.70 -4.89
N ALA A 6 -10.68 12.40 -5.83
CA ALA A 6 -10.04 13.40 -6.68
C ALA A 6 -10.86 13.82 -7.90
N GLY A 7 -12.02 13.19 -8.18
CA GLY A 7 -12.78 13.45 -9.40
C GLY A 7 -12.00 13.14 -10.68
N SER A 8 -11.16 12.11 -10.64
CA SER A 8 -10.25 11.75 -11.72
C SER A 8 -10.62 10.45 -12.45
N VAL A 9 -11.77 9.85 -12.11
CA VAL A 9 -12.27 8.65 -12.77
C VAL A 9 -12.76 9.01 -14.18
N PRO A 10 -12.26 8.37 -15.25
CA PRO A 10 -12.75 8.64 -16.61
C PRO A 10 -14.23 8.30 -16.78
N THR A 11 -14.93 9.05 -17.64
CA THR A 11 -16.27 8.64 -18.12
C THR A 11 -16.14 7.42 -19.03
N ALA A 12 -17.23 6.66 -19.20
CA ALA A 12 -17.27 5.50 -20.10
C ALA A 12 -16.88 5.84 -21.56
N SER A 13 -17.18 7.07 -22.00
CA SER A 13 -16.82 7.57 -23.32
C SER A 13 -15.33 7.93 -23.48
N GLY A 14 -14.56 8.00 -22.39
CA GLY A 14 -13.15 8.42 -22.39
C GLY A 14 -12.90 9.92 -22.60
N PHE A 15 -13.91 10.70 -22.96
CA PHE A 15 -13.79 12.14 -23.26
C PHE A 15 -13.86 13.05 -22.02
N GLY A 16 -14.12 12.52 -20.83
CA GLY A 16 -14.28 13.32 -19.62
C GLY A 16 -13.93 12.56 -18.35
N LYS A 17 -14.14 13.22 -17.21
CA LYS A 17 -13.98 12.65 -15.87
C LYS A 17 -15.25 12.85 -15.05
N LEU A 18 -15.54 11.89 -14.18
CA LEU A 18 -16.60 11.99 -13.19
C LEU A 18 -16.20 13.01 -12.12
N ARG A 19 -17.18 13.77 -11.62
CA ARG A 19 -16.97 14.73 -10.53
C ARG A 19 -16.50 14.02 -9.27
N ALA A 20 -15.74 14.75 -8.44
CA ALA A 20 -15.37 14.26 -7.12
C ALA A 20 -16.64 13.98 -6.30
N VAL A 21 -16.62 12.85 -5.59
CA VAL A 21 -17.69 12.49 -4.66
C VAL A 21 -17.32 13.03 -3.28
N ASP A 22 -18.31 13.56 -2.57
CA ASP A 22 -18.13 14.07 -1.22
C ASP A 22 -17.58 13.00 -0.28
N LYS A 23 -16.67 13.40 0.62
CA LYS A 23 -15.99 12.48 1.54
C LYS A 23 -16.97 11.75 2.47
N ALA A 24 -18.02 12.43 2.94
CA ALA A 24 -19.02 11.81 3.81
C ALA A 24 -19.79 10.72 3.05
N VAL A 25 -20.19 10.98 1.81
CA VAL A 25 -20.86 9.97 0.96
C VAL A 25 -19.98 8.74 0.74
N VAL A 26 -18.70 8.95 0.43
CA VAL A 26 -17.74 7.84 0.26
C VAL A 26 -17.56 7.06 1.56
N ARG A 27 -17.44 7.75 2.70
CA ARG A 27 -17.30 7.12 4.01
C ARG A 27 -18.51 6.25 4.37
N GLU A 28 -19.73 6.77 4.22
CA GLU A 28 -20.96 6.01 4.55
C GLU A 28 -21.15 4.80 3.61
N ALA A 29 -20.82 4.95 2.32
CA ALA A 29 -20.86 3.83 1.38
C ALA A 29 -19.84 2.73 1.74
N LEU A 30 -18.62 3.10 2.11
CA LEU A 30 -17.61 2.14 2.56
C LEU A 30 -18.00 1.49 3.88
N ARG A 31 -18.53 2.25 4.83
CA ARG A 31 -19.04 1.72 6.10
C ARG A 31 -20.11 0.66 5.89
N THR A 32 -21.07 0.92 5.01
CA THR A 32 -22.11 -0.05 4.65
C THR A 32 -21.51 -1.39 4.18
N VAL A 33 -20.47 -1.36 3.35
CA VAL A 33 -19.81 -2.56 2.84
C VAL A 33 -18.97 -3.26 3.92
N ILE A 34 -18.27 -2.50 4.76
CA ILE A 34 -17.44 -3.03 5.83
C ILE A 34 -18.30 -3.69 6.91
N ASP A 35 -19.36 -3.01 7.36
CA ASP A 35 -20.27 -3.53 8.39
C ASP A 35 -20.95 -4.83 7.94
N ALA A 36 -21.27 -4.93 6.65
CA ALA A 36 -21.87 -6.14 6.07
C ALA A 36 -20.95 -7.38 6.10
N ALA A 37 -19.65 -7.22 6.34
CA ALA A 37 -18.75 -8.36 6.48
C ALA A 37 -18.89 -9.07 7.85
N GLU A 38 -19.44 -8.38 8.86
CA GLU A 38 -19.61 -8.88 10.24
C GLU A 38 -18.33 -9.41 10.92
N VAL A 39 -17.16 -9.13 10.32
CA VAL A 39 -15.82 -9.48 10.80
C VAL A 39 -14.86 -8.33 10.53
N PRO A 40 -13.71 -8.25 11.23
CA PRO A 40 -12.74 -7.19 10.98
C PRO A 40 -12.27 -7.15 9.52
N ALA A 41 -12.47 -6.01 8.85
CA ALA A 41 -12.12 -5.83 7.45
C ALA A 41 -10.81 -5.06 7.26
N ALA A 42 -10.04 -5.45 6.25
CA ALA A 42 -8.90 -4.67 5.75
C ALA A 42 -9.25 -4.08 4.37
N VAL A 43 -8.81 -2.84 4.11
CA VAL A 43 -9.01 -2.18 2.81
C VAL A 43 -7.66 -1.99 2.13
N HIS A 44 -7.57 -2.41 0.86
CA HIS A 44 -6.35 -2.26 0.05
C HIS A 44 -6.47 -1.13 -0.98
N SER A 45 -5.40 -0.33 -1.11
CA SER A 45 -5.18 0.54 -2.26
C SER A 45 -3.70 0.76 -2.51
N CYS A 46 -3.22 0.32 -3.67
CA CYS A 46 -1.87 0.61 -4.18
C CYS A 46 -1.80 1.91 -4.99
N ALA A 47 -2.82 2.77 -4.91
CA ALA A 47 -2.81 4.07 -5.58
C ALA A 47 -2.24 5.14 -4.63
N PRO A 48 -1.58 6.19 -5.14
CA PRO A 48 -1.07 7.25 -4.29
C PRO A 48 -2.20 8.04 -3.63
N GLY A 49 -1.94 8.57 -2.43
CA GLY A 49 -2.92 9.38 -1.69
C GLY A 49 -4.06 8.56 -1.10
N VAL A 50 -3.75 7.41 -0.50
CA VAL A 50 -4.71 6.59 0.24
C VAL A 50 -5.27 7.40 1.43
N PRO A 51 -6.59 7.57 1.55
CA PRO A 51 -7.18 8.39 2.60
C PRO A 51 -7.32 7.61 3.92
N VAL A 52 -6.21 7.37 4.61
CA VAL A 52 -6.12 6.50 5.81
C VAL A 52 -7.18 6.88 6.87
N GLY A 53 -7.30 8.15 7.23
CA GLY A 53 -8.29 8.61 8.22
C GLY A 53 -9.74 8.30 7.81
N LEU A 54 -10.09 8.48 6.53
CA LEU A 54 -11.42 8.15 6.02
C LEU A 54 -11.69 6.64 6.10
N LEU A 55 -10.70 5.81 5.76
CA LEU A 55 -10.83 4.35 5.83
C LEU A 55 -11.04 3.87 7.27
N ARG A 56 -10.27 4.44 8.22
CA ARG A 56 -10.44 4.20 9.66
C ARG A 56 -11.84 4.60 10.13
N GLU A 57 -12.29 5.81 9.80
CA GLU A 57 -13.63 6.29 10.16
C GLU A 57 -14.76 5.50 9.48
N ALA A 58 -14.49 4.86 8.35
CA ALA A 58 -15.42 3.94 7.69
C ALA A 58 -15.47 2.55 8.35
N GLY A 59 -14.60 2.26 9.33
CA GLY A 59 -14.60 0.99 10.07
C GLY A 59 -13.51 0.01 9.67
N ALA A 60 -12.58 0.39 8.79
CA ALA A 60 -11.48 -0.51 8.41
C ALA A 60 -10.58 -0.79 9.61
N ARG A 61 -10.41 -2.07 9.97
CA ARG A 61 -9.49 -2.50 11.05
C ARG A 61 -8.03 -2.39 10.63
N ALA A 62 -7.77 -2.52 9.33
CA ALA A 62 -6.44 -2.38 8.76
C ALA A 62 -6.46 -1.74 7.36
N VAL A 63 -5.36 -1.08 7.01
CA VAL A 63 -5.16 -0.47 5.68
C VAL A 63 -3.94 -1.09 5.00
N SER A 64 -4.14 -1.63 3.80
CA SER A 64 -3.06 -2.09 2.93
C SER A 64 -2.75 -1.03 1.88
N LEU A 65 -1.49 -0.60 1.82
CA LEU A 65 -1.05 0.44 0.89
C LEU A 65 0.33 0.14 0.32
N ASP A 66 0.62 0.72 -0.83
CA ASP A 66 1.97 0.70 -1.38
C ASP A 66 2.84 1.72 -0.62
N PHE A 67 3.78 1.21 0.17
CA PHE A 67 4.64 2.03 1.02
C PHE A 67 5.50 2.99 0.20
N ALA A 68 5.87 2.60 -1.02
CA ALA A 68 6.70 3.43 -1.89
C ALA A 68 5.97 4.66 -2.46
N LEU A 69 4.65 4.76 -2.25
CA LEU A 69 3.83 5.88 -2.68
C LEU A 69 3.47 6.86 -1.55
N LEU A 70 3.90 6.56 -0.32
CA LEU A 70 3.77 7.46 0.82
C LEU A 70 4.65 8.70 0.63
N ARG A 71 4.16 9.82 1.16
CA ARG A 71 4.86 11.10 1.23
C ARG A 71 4.83 11.62 2.66
N ASP A 72 5.67 12.61 2.96
CA ASP A 72 5.74 13.22 4.29
C ASP A 72 4.37 13.70 4.82
N ARG A 73 3.51 14.20 3.92
CA ARG A 73 2.15 14.65 4.26
C ARG A 73 1.20 13.52 4.73
N ASP A 74 1.55 12.26 4.46
CA ASP A 74 0.73 11.10 4.82
C ASP A 74 1.10 10.58 6.23
N GLU A 75 2.23 11.02 6.79
CA GLU A 75 2.79 10.51 8.05
C GLU A 75 1.92 10.80 9.27
N GLU A 76 1.36 12.02 9.36
CA GLU A 76 0.45 12.41 10.44
C GLU A 76 -0.77 11.48 10.50
N ALA A 77 -1.43 11.24 9.37
CA ALA A 77 -2.59 10.35 9.28
C ALA A 77 -2.24 8.88 9.58
N ILE A 78 -1.01 8.45 9.29
CA ILE A 78 -0.52 7.11 9.66
C ILE A 78 -0.30 7.03 11.17
N GLY A 79 0.36 8.03 11.76
CA GLY A 79 0.59 8.11 13.20
C GLY A 79 -0.72 8.03 13.99
N GLU A 80 -1.67 8.92 13.68
CA GLU A 80 -3.00 8.90 14.31
C GLU A 80 -3.71 7.55 14.16
N ALA A 81 -3.58 6.91 12.99
CA ALA A 81 -4.21 5.62 12.74
C ALA A 81 -3.59 4.50 13.58
N VAL A 82 -2.25 4.48 13.72
CA VAL A 82 -1.54 3.54 14.60
C VAL A 82 -1.96 3.75 16.06
N GLU A 83 -2.00 4.98 16.54
CA GLU A 83 -2.44 5.31 17.91
C GLU A 83 -3.89 4.89 18.18
N ALA A 84 -4.76 5.05 17.17
CA ALA A 84 -6.12 4.55 17.20
C ALA A 84 -6.24 3.02 17.04
N GLY A 85 -5.11 2.31 16.98
CA GLY A 85 -5.04 0.85 16.92
C GLY A 85 -5.21 0.25 15.51
N THR A 86 -5.20 1.06 14.45
CA THR A 86 -5.31 0.59 13.06
C THR A 86 -4.08 -0.22 12.65
N GLY A 87 -4.28 -1.41 12.10
CA GLY A 87 -3.20 -2.21 11.54
C GLY A 87 -2.82 -1.76 10.13
N PHE A 88 -1.57 -2.00 9.73
CA PHE A 88 -1.09 -1.69 8.39
C PHE A 88 -0.55 -2.93 7.69
N LEU A 89 -0.87 -3.06 6.41
CA LEU A 89 -0.23 -4.00 5.52
C LEU A 89 0.61 -3.17 4.54
N PHE A 90 1.87 -2.96 4.89
CA PHE A 90 2.78 -2.14 4.08
C PHE A 90 3.35 -2.96 2.93
N GLY A 91 2.91 -2.58 1.73
CA GLY A 91 3.40 -3.07 0.48
C GLY A 91 4.81 -2.55 0.22
N VAL A 92 5.81 -3.37 0.51
CA VAL A 92 7.24 -3.05 0.29
C VAL A 92 7.92 -4.04 -0.67
N VAL A 93 7.28 -5.18 -0.95
CA VAL A 93 7.78 -6.19 -1.88
C VAL A 93 7.16 -5.98 -3.27
N PRO A 94 7.95 -5.91 -4.37
CA PRO A 94 7.41 -5.77 -5.72
C PRO A 94 6.46 -6.91 -6.11
N SER A 95 5.28 -6.57 -6.64
CA SER A 95 4.28 -7.58 -7.03
C SER A 95 4.61 -8.29 -8.35
N LEU A 96 5.31 -7.62 -9.27
CA LEU A 96 5.65 -8.14 -10.59
C LEU A 96 7.17 -8.20 -10.77
N PRO A 97 7.67 -9.14 -11.59
CA PRO A 97 9.09 -9.19 -11.92
C PRO A 97 9.50 -7.92 -12.66
N PRO A 98 10.76 -7.47 -12.54
CA PRO A 98 11.26 -6.39 -13.38
C PRO A 98 11.09 -6.78 -14.86
N PRO A 99 10.81 -5.81 -15.75
CA PRO A 99 10.76 -6.09 -17.17
C PRO A 99 12.10 -6.70 -17.61
N LEU A 100 12.04 -7.70 -18.51
CA LEU A 100 13.24 -8.26 -19.11
C LEU A 100 14.03 -7.12 -19.78
N PRO A 101 15.37 -7.11 -19.69
CA PRO A 101 16.17 -6.13 -20.41
C PRO A 101 15.87 -6.23 -21.90
N SER A 102 15.20 -5.21 -22.44
CA SER A 102 14.87 -5.13 -23.87
C SER A 102 15.84 -4.19 -24.55
N ASN A 103 16.34 -4.55 -25.74
CA ASN A 103 17.12 -3.64 -26.60
C ASN A 103 16.26 -2.57 -27.28
N ARG A 104 14.98 -2.40 -26.89
CA ARG A 104 14.03 -1.51 -27.55
C ARG A 104 13.94 -0.19 -26.80
N VAL A 105 14.08 0.91 -27.54
CA VAL A 105 13.80 2.27 -27.06
C VAL A 105 12.33 2.34 -26.64
N ALA A 106 12.08 2.38 -25.33
CA ALA A 106 10.73 2.39 -24.77
C ALA A 106 10.00 3.68 -25.16
N ASN A 107 8.93 3.57 -25.95
CA ASN A 107 8.09 4.71 -26.30
C ASN A 107 7.27 5.14 -25.08
N ARG A 108 7.43 6.41 -24.65
CA ARG A 108 6.93 7.01 -23.40
C ARG A 108 5.40 7.05 -23.23
N ALA A 109 4.64 6.49 -24.18
CA ALA A 109 3.19 6.66 -24.29
C ALA A 109 2.36 5.50 -23.74
N THR A 110 2.90 4.28 -23.62
CA THR A 110 2.19 3.10 -23.09
C THR A 110 2.32 2.91 -21.57
N THR A 111 3.06 3.80 -20.90
CA THR A 111 3.45 3.70 -19.48
C THR A 111 2.64 4.60 -18.54
N ARG A 112 1.40 4.97 -18.91
CA ARG A 112 0.60 5.95 -18.15
C ARG A 112 -0.31 5.36 -17.06
N GLY A 113 -0.11 4.10 -16.67
CA GLY A 113 -0.92 3.47 -15.62
C GLY A 113 -0.24 2.48 -14.68
N ASN A 114 1.05 2.16 -14.85
CA ASN A 114 1.69 1.10 -14.05
C ASN A 114 3.20 1.26 -13.80
N THR A 115 3.74 2.49 -13.87
CA THR A 115 5.19 2.75 -13.70
C THR A 115 5.61 3.17 -12.29
N GLY A 116 4.65 3.27 -11.36
CA GLY A 116 4.96 3.34 -9.94
C GLY A 116 4.91 1.92 -9.37
N ALA A 117 6.06 1.38 -8.99
CA ALA A 117 6.21 0.29 -8.03
C ALA A 117 6.04 -1.18 -8.41
N GLY A 118 5.34 -1.53 -9.49
CA GLY A 118 5.04 -2.94 -9.77
C GLY A 118 6.23 -3.83 -10.12
N ALA A 119 7.20 -3.34 -10.91
CA ALA A 119 8.20 -4.17 -11.58
C ALA A 119 9.63 -3.73 -11.24
N ARG A 120 10.13 -4.16 -10.07
CA ARG A 120 11.49 -3.85 -9.57
C ARG A 120 12.21 -5.16 -9.20
N PRO A 121 13.55 -5.22 -9.27
CA PRO A 121 14.29 -6.30 -8.63
C PRO A 121 14.01 -6.37 -7.13
N LEU A 122 14.07 -7.57 -6.55
CA LEU A 122 14.02 -7.74 -5.10
C LEU A 122 15.31 -7.17 -4.50
N SER A 123 15.16 -6.27 -3.52
CA SER A 123 16.25 -5.91 -2.62
C SER A 123 16.50 -7.06 -1.64
N ASP A 124 17.57 -7.01 -0.84
CA ASP A 124 17.68 -7.90 0.32
C ASP A 124 16.56 -7.62 1.35
N PRO A 125 16.25 -8.57 2.26
CA PRO A 125 15.20 -8.41 3.25
C PRO A 125 15.35 -7.14 4.12
N ALA A 126 16.57 -6.78 4.54
CA ALA A 126 16.80 -5.59 5.37
C ALA A 126 16.56 -4.29 4.60
N GLY A 127 17.06 -4.20 3.36
CA GLY A 127 16.80 -3.08 2.45
C GLY A 127 15.32 -2.91 2.14
N THR A 128 14.56 -4.01 2.07
CA THR A 128 13.12 -4.01 1.80
C THR A 128 12.33 -3.30 2.91
N VAL A 129 12.73 -3.45 4.18
CA VAL A 129 11.99 -2.90 5.34
C VAL A 129 12.66 -1.69 5.98
N GLY A 130 13.84 -1.28 5.53
CA GLY A 130 14.58 -0.15 6.08
C GLY A 130 13.78 1.15 6.10
N GLY A 131 13.01 1.42 5.04
CA GLY A 131 12.10 2.57 4.97
C GLY A 131 10.98 2.52 6.01
N VAL A 132 10.43 1.33 6.29
CA VAL A 132 9.41 1.13 7.31
C VAL A 132 9.98 1.42 8.70
N LYS A 133 11.15 0.86 9.04
CA LYS A 133 11.82 1.14 10.32
C LYS A 133 12.15 2.63 10.46
N ALA A 134 12.54 3.30 9.37
CA ALA A 134 12.81 4.74 9.38
C ALA A 134 11.55 5.59 9.60
N LEU A 135 10.43 5.27 8.95
CA LEU A 135 9.14 5.90 9.21
C LEU A 135 8.75 5.74 10.68
N TRP A 136 8.82 4.51 11.20
CA TRP A 136 8.43 4.21 12.58
C TRP A 136 9.19 5.06 13.61
N ARG A 137 10.51 5.22 13.41
CA ARG A 137 11.34 6.10 14.25
C ARG A 137 10.97 7.58 14.12
N ARG A 138 10.68 8.06 12.91
CA ARG A 138 10.28 9.46 12.68
C ARG A 138 8.94 9.78 13.34
N LEU A 139 8.01 8.83 13.37
CA LEU A 139 6.73 8.94 14.07
C LEU A 139 6.87 8.84 15.60
N GLY A 140 8.06 8.51 16.12
CA GLY A 140 8.32 8.45 17.56
C GLY A 140 7.74 7.21 18.27
N PHE A 141 7.32 6.19 17.52
CA PHE A 141 6.80 4.94 18.10
C PHE A 141 7.92 4.03 18.59
N ARG A 142 7.60 3.22 19.61
CA ARG A 142 8.55 2.25 20.16
C ARG A 142 8.80 1.12 19.15
N PRO A 143 10.04 0.65 18.96
CA PRO A 143 10.34 -0.41 17.98
C PRO A 143 9.50 -1.67 18.15
N GLU A 144 9.15 -2.03 19.39
CA GLU A 144 8.40 -3.26 19.70
C GLU A 144 6.97 -3.21 19.15
N GLN A 145 6.39 -2.01 19.03
CA GLN A 145 5.04 -1.83 18.48
C GLN A 145 4.99 -2.04 16.96
N LEU A 146 6.15 -2.02 16.27
CA LEU A 146 6.20 -2.13 14.82
C LEU A 146 5.67 -3.49 14.33
N ALA A 147 6.08 -4.58 14.99
CA ALA A 147 5.63 -5.92 14.64
C ALA A 147 4.17 -6.19 15.01
N GLU A 148 3.62 -5.43 15.96
CA GLU A 148 2.20 -5.51 16.35
C GLU A 148 1.29 -4.78 15.35
N ALA A 149 1.78 -3.68 14.78
CA ALA A 149 1.00 -2.81 13.92
C ALA A 149 1.18 -3.06 12.42
N VAL A 150 2.30 -3.65 11.98
CA VAL A 150 2.68 -3.72 10.58
C VAL A 150 2.90 -5.16 10.09
N VAL A 151 2.24 -5.50 8.99
CA VAL A 151 2.48 -6.70 8.19
C VAL A 151 3.21 -6.30 6.89
N VAL A 152 4.25 -7.04 6.52
CA VAL A 152 4.94 -6.89 5.23
C VAL A 152 4.14 -7.59 4.14
N THR A 153 3.86 -6.89 3.05
CA THR A 153 3.16 -7.46 1.89
C THR A 153 3.80 -7.10 0.56
N PRO A 154 3.41 -7.79 -0.53
CA PRO A 154 3.52 -7.24 -1.86
C PRO A 154 2.83 -5.88 -1.99
N THR A 155 3.30 -5.03 -2.91
CA THR A 155 2.77 -3.68 -3.21
C THR A 155 1.31 -3.69 -3.66
N CYS A 156 0.86 -4.78 -4.27
CA CYS A 156 -0.47 -5.02 -4.82
C CYS A 156 -0.68 -6.53 -5.03
N GLY A 157 -1.82 -6.94 -5.61
CA GLY A 157 -2.06 -8.30 -6.04
C GLY A 157 -1.00 -8.83 -7.03
N LEU A 158 -0.81 -10.14 -7.04
CA LEU A 158 0.18 -10.83 -7.87
C LEU A 158 -0.37 -11.27 -9.24
N ALA A 159 -1.51 -10.71 -9.66
CA ALA A 159 -2.10 -11.00 -10.96
C ALA A 159 -1.12 -10.59 -12.07
N GLY A 160 -0.82 -11.52 -12.98
CA GLY A 160 0.14 -11.32 -14.08
C GLY A 160 1.58 -11.72 -13.76
N ALA A 161 1.89 -12.11 -12.52
CA ALA A 161 3.17 -12.75 -12.18
C ALA A 161 3.17 -14.25 -12.53
N ASP A 162 4.33 -14.78 -12.92
CA ASP A 162 4.49 -16.22 -13.06
C ASP A 162 4.58 -16.92 -11.68
N PRO A 163 4.21 -18.21 -11.57
CA PRO A 163 4.22 -18.93 -10.29
C PRO A 163 5.58 -18.99 -9.59
N ALA A 164 6.70 -18.97 -10.33
CA ALA A 164 8.03 -18.96 -9.72
C ALA A 164 8.32 -17.60 -9.08
N TRP A 165 7.91 -16.50 -9.72
CA TRP A 165 7.95 -15.16 -9.10
C TRP A 165 7.07 -15.09 -7.85
N VAL A 166 5.83 -15.58 -7.91
CA VAL A 166 4.91 -15.61 -6.76
C VAL A 166 5.56 -16.28 -5.54
N ARG A 167 6.17 -17.46 -5.73
CA ARG A 167 6.87 -18.16 -4.64
C ARG A 167 8.04 -17.35 -4.10
N ARG A 168 8.84 -16.74 -4.98
CA ARG A 168 9.97 -15.89 -4.57
C ARG A 168 9.51 -14.70 -3.73
N VAL A 169 8.50 -13.95 -4.16
CA VAL A 169 8.04 -12.75 -3.45
C VAL A 169 7.34 -13.07 -2.14
N LEU A 170 6.59 -14.16 -2.05
CA LEU A 170 5.96 -14.58 -0.80
C LEU A 170 7.00 -15.07 0.21
N LYS A 171 8.01 -15.84 -0.24
CA LYS A 171 9.15 -16.22 0.61
C LYS A 171 9.89 -14.96 1.11
N HIS A 172 10.19 -14.04 0.20
CA HIS A 172 10.86 -12.78 0.52
C HIS A 172 10.05 -11.92 1.49
N SER A 173 8.72 -11.91 1.38
CA SER A 173 7.85 -11.17 2.31
C SER A 173 7.97 -11.69 3.74
N VAL A 174 8.10 -13.01 3.91
CA VAL A 174 8.32 -13.63 5.23
C VAL A 174 9.71 -13.30 5.78
N GLU A 175 10.75 -13.41 4.95
CA GLU A 175 12.14 -13.06 5.34
C GLU A 175 12.25 -11.58 5.74
N ALA A 176 11.62 -10.69 4.98
CA ALA A 176 11.57 -9.26 5.28
C ALA A 176 10.78 -8.96 6.56
N ALA A 177 9.66 -9.67 6.82
CA ALA A 177 8.90 -9.55 8.06
C ALA A 177 9.71 -9.99 9.29
N GLN A 178 10.52 -11.06 9.16
CA GLN A 178 11.42 -11.50 10.23
C GLN A 178 12.43 -10.40 10.58
N VAL A 179 13.11 -9.85 9.56
CA VAL A 179 14.04 -8.72 9.76
C VAL A 179 13.32 -7.49 10.33
N LEU A 180 12.06 -7.23 9.97
CA LEU A 180 11.28 -6.14 10.54
C LEU A 180 11.08 -6.31 12.06
N SER A 181 10.81 -7.54 12.50
CA SER A 181 10.55 -7.89 13.90
C SER A 181 11.80 -7.97 14.78
N GLU A 182 12.97 -8.15 14.18
CA GLU A 182 14.25 -8.12 14.90
C GLU A 182 14.54 -6.71 15.42
N ALA A 183 14.72 -6.62 16.74
CA ALA A 183 15.16 -5.39 17.40
C ALA A 183 16.54 -4.98 16.84
N PRO A 184 16.79 -3.68 16.62
CA PRO A 184 18.14 -3.24 16.27
C PRO A 184 19.11 -3.67 17.39
N GLU A 185 20.24 -4.25 17.01
CA GLU A 185 21.36 -4.44 17.95
C GLU A 185 21.70 -3.07 18.53
N GLY A 186 21.59 -2.96 19.86
CA GLY A 186 21.78 -1.71 20.62
C GLY A 186 23.21 -1.19 20.60
#